data_AF-A0A4Q6CFE2-F1
#
_entry.id   AF-A0A4Q6CFE2-F1
#
_cell.length_a   1.000
_cell.length_b   1.000
_cell.length_c   1.000
_cell.angle_alpha   90.00
_cell.angle_beta   90.00
_cell.angle_gamma   90.00
#
_symmetry.space_group_name_H-M   'P 1'
#
loop_
_entity.id
_entity.type
_entity.pdbx_description
1 polymer ?
#
loop_
_entity_poly.entity_id
_entity_poly.type
_entity_poly.pdbx_seq_one_letter_code
_entity_poly.pdbx_strand_id
1 'polypeptide(L)' 'MTSRAPKPWDRSNPAGPGGHVKLTPEQIEQARQRAEAAGRKYPNLVDNMYVASLARKRRDGKST' A
#
# COMPACT_ATOMS: atom_id res chain seq x y z
N MET A 1 19.78 -14.67 -35.40
CA MET A 1 19.57 -15.27 -34.06
C MET A 1 18.31 -14.66 -33.49
N THR A 2 17.24 -15.42 -33.31
CA THR A 2 15.97 -14.89 -32.77
C THR A 2 16.05 -14.84 -31.25
N SER A 3 16.09 -13.64 -30.67
CA SER A 3 16.04 -13.45 -29.21
C SER A 3 14.64 -13.81 -28.68
N ARG A 4 14.57 -14.79 -27.79
CA ARG A 4 13.31 -15.14 -27.11
C ARG A 4 13.00 -14.13 -26.02
N ALA A 5 11.77 -13.62 -25.99
CA ALA A 5 11.32 -12.74 -24.91
C ALA A 5 11.42 -13.45 -23.54
N PRO A 6 11.84 -12.74 -22.47
CA PRO A 6 11.97 -13.32 -21.14
C PRO A 6 10.62 -13.81 -20.62
N LYS A 7 10.63 -14.97 -19.94
CA LYS A 7 9.42 -15.57 -19.39
C LYS A 7 8.90 -14.70 -18.23
N PRO A 8 7.61 -14.79 -17.86
CA PRO A 8 7.04 -13.92 -16.82
C PRO A 8 7.79 -13.95 -15.48
N TRP A 9 8.36 -15.09 -15.07
CA TRP A 9 9.13 -15.23 -13.82
C TRP A 9 10.59 -14.76 -13.90
N ASP A 10 11.11 -14.52 -15.11
CA ASP A 10 12.44 -13.92 -15.32
C ASP A 10 12.37 -12.38 -15.24
N ARG A 11 11.17 -11.81 -15.20
CA ARG A 11 10.95 -10.36 -15.15
C ARG A 11 11.17 -9.84 -13.73
N SER A 12 11.87 -8.72 -13.60
CA SER A 12 11.98 -8.00 -12.35
C SER A 12 10.62 -7.53 -11.85
N ASN A 13 10.47 -7.40 -10.53
CA ASN A 13 9.26 -6.83 -9.93
C ASN A 13 9.03 -5.41 -10.49
N PRO A 14 7.90 -5.14 -11.18
CA PRO A 14 7.63 -3.83 -11.76
C PRO A 14 7.55 -2.72 -10.72
N ALA A 15 7.22 -3.05 -9.47
CA ALA A 15 7.20 -2.10 -8.36
C ALA A 15 8.59 -1.87 -7.72
N GLY A 16 9.57 -2.72 -8.03
CA GLY A 16 10.91 -2.69 -7.44
C GLY A 16 10.95 -3.00 -5.93
N PRO A 17 12.17 -3.12 -5.37
CA PRO A 17 12.38 -3.28 -3.93
C PRO A 17 12.10 -1.96 -3.21
N GLY A 18 10.83 -1.65 -2.97
CA GLY A 18 10.39 -0.40 -2.34
C GLY A 18 9.06 0.14 -2.85
N GLY A 19 8.51 -0.42 -3.93
CA GLY A 19 7.16 -0.06 -4.39
C GLY A 19 6.04 -0.49 -3.45
N HIS A 20 6.36 -1.29 -2.43
CA HIS A 20 5.45 -1.62 -1.34
C HIS A 20 5.49 -0.51 -0.28
N VAL A 21 4.43 0.26 -0.20
CA VAL A 21 4.27 1.30 0.82
C VAL A 21 3.83 0.64 2.13
N LYS A 22 4.67 0.75 3.16
CA LYS A 22 4.28 0.41 4.53
C LYS A 22 3.57 1.60 5.17
N LEU A 23 2.63 1.31 6.06
CA LEU A 23 2.03 2.35 6.90
C LEU A 23 3.07 2.88 7.88
N THR A 24 3.05 4.19 8.11
CA THR A 24 3.82 4.80 9.20
C THR A 24 3.21 4.43 10.56
N PRO A 25 3.95 4.56 11.68
CA PRO A 25 3.40 4.30 13.01
C PRO A 25 2.11 5.10 13.29
N GLU A 26 2.05 6.35 12.84
CA GLU A 26 0.87 7.22 13.01
C GLU A 26 -0.32 6.70 12.19
N GLN A 27 -0.06 6.19 10.99
CA GLN A 27 -1.08 5.60 10.13
C GLN A 27 -1.61 4.27 10.69
N ILE A 28 -0.75 3.48 11.32
CA ILE A 28 -1.14 2.26 12.04
C ILE A 28 -2.11 2.61 13.17
N GLU A 29 -1.81 3.63 13.96
CA GLU A 29 -2.68 4.07 15.04
C GLU A 29 -4.03 4.61 14.53
N GLN A 30 -4.03 5.36 13.43
CA GLN A 30 -5.27 5.79 12.77
C GLN A 30 -6.12 4.60 12.30
N ALA A 31 -5.49 3.55 11.76
CA ALA A 31 -6.20 2.34 11.34
C ALA A 31 -6.77 1.58 12.54
N ARG A 32 -6.01 1.49 13.64
CA ARG A 32 -6.44 0.88 14.90
C ARG A 32 -7.67 1.58 15.49
N GLN A 33 -7.62 2.91 15.59
CA GLN A 33 -8.74 3.74 16.10
C GLN A 33 -10.00 3.56 15.27
N ARG A 34 -9.86 3.54 13.93
CA ARG A 34 -11.00 3.30 13.03
C ARG A 34 -11.58 1.90 13.19
N ALA A 35 -10.73 0.89 13.35
CA ALA A 35 -11.17 -0.49 13.56
C ALA A 35 -11.96 -0.60 14.87
N GLU A 36 -11.44 0.01 15.95
CA GLU A 36 -12.08 0.06 17.27
C GLU A 36 -13.45 0.76 17.21
N ALA A 37 -13.52 1.95 16.58
CA ALA A 37 -14.77 2.68 16.39
C ALA A 37 -15.81 1.90 15.58
N ALA A 38 -15.36 1.01 14.68
CA ALA A 38 -16.23 0.16 13.88
C ALA A 38 -16.46 -1.24 14.49
N GLY A 39 -15.94 -1.53 15.68
CA GLY A 39 -16.05 -2.83 16.35
C GLY A 39 -15.33 -3.97 15.61
N ARG A 40 -14.38 -3.67 14.73
CA ARG A 40 -13.62 -4.66 13.95
C ARG A 40 -12.31 -4.99 14.66
N LYS A 41 -11.92 -6.28 14.68
CA LYS A 41 -10.59 -6.67 15.19
C LYS A 41 -9.48 -6.02 14.35
N TYR A 42 -8.40 -5.64 15.04
CA TYR A 42 -7.15 -5.17 14.45
C TYR A 42 -6.04 -6.19 14.75
N PRO A 43 -5.08 -6.45 13.84
CA PRO A 43 -4.88 -5.84 12.52
C PRO A 43 -5.86 -6.34 11.45
N ASN A 44 -6.30 -5.44 10.54
CA ASN A 44 -7.17 -5.80 9.42
C ASN A 44 -6.83 -5.04 8.13
N LEU A 45 -7.21 -5.61 6.97
CA LEU A 45 -6.91 -5.02 5.66
C LEU A 45 -7.74 -3.77 5.35
N VAL A 46 -9.02 -3.75 5.73
CA VAL A 46 -9.97 -2.70 5.33
C VAL A 46 -9.54 -1.34 5.87
N ASP A 47 -9.22 -1.27 7.16
CA ASP A 47 -8.82 -0.02 7.81
C ASP A 47 -7.40 0.39 7.40
N ASN A 48 -6.50 -0.59 7.21
CA ASN A 48 -5.17 -0.33 6.66
C ASN A 48 -5.23 0.26 5.24
N MET A 49 -6.11 -0.28 4.38
CA MET A 49 -6.30 0.22 3.01
C MET A 49 -6.97 1.59 2.98
N TYR A 50 -7.92 1.83 3.89
CA TYR A 50 -8.52 3.14 4.06
C TYR A 50 -7.46 4.20 4.38
N VAL A 51 -6.64 3.98 5.40
CA VAL A 51 -5.57 4.93 5.78
C VAL A 51 -4.52 5.08 4.67
N ALA A 52 -4.13 3.98 4.02
CA ALA A 52 -3.22 4.04 2.87
C ALA A 52 -3.79 4.89 1.73
N SER A 53 -5.10 4.80 1.46
CA SER A 53 -5.76 5.58 0.41
C SER A 53 -5.77 7.08 0.72
N LEU A 54 -6.00 7.46 1.98
CA LEU A 54 -5.90 8.85 2.43
C LEU A 54 -4.48 9.38 2.30
N ALA A 55 -3.48 8.57 2.64
CA ALA A 55 -2.07 8.93 2.48
C ALA A 55 -1.69 9.14 1.00
N ARG A 56 -2.23 8.33 0.07
CA ARG A 56 -2.06 8.54 -1.38
C ARG A 56 -2.73 9.83 -1.83
N LYS A 57 -4.02 10.02 -1.52
CA LYS A 57 -4.78 11.22 -1.92
C LYS A 57 -4.13 12.52 -1.45
N ARG A 58 -3.57 12.54 -0.22
CA ARG A 58 -2.82 13.70 0.30
C ARG A 58 -1.54 13.99 -0.48
N ARG A 59 -0.85 12.98 -1.02
CA ARG A 59 0.32 13.19 -1.87
C ARG A 59 -0.08 13.80 -3.20
N ASP A 60 -1.10 13.26 -3.84
CA ASP A 60 -1.56 13.71 -5.16
C ASP A 60 -2.08 15.16 -5.13
N GLY A 61 -2.82 15.52 -4.07
CA GLY A 61 -3.34 16.89 -3.88
C GLY A 61 -2.31 17.94 -3.48
N LYS A 62 -1.07 17.55 -3.12
CA LYS A 62 0.03 18.46 -2.81
C LYS A 62 0.94 18.75 -4.02
N SER A 63 0.67 18.10 -5.16
CA SER A 63 1.39 18.30 -6.44
C SER A 63 0.71 19.31 -7.37
N THR A 64 -0.29 20.05 -6.89
CA THR A 64 -0.92 21.20 -7.57
C THR A 64 -0.59 22.47 -6.80
#